data_AF-A0A8T4M303-F1
#
_entry.id   AF-A0A8T4M303-F1
#
_cell.length_a   1.000
_cell.length_b   1.000
_cell.length_c   1.000
_cell.angle_alpha   90.00
_cell.angle_beta   90.00
_cell.angle_gamma   90.00
#
_symmetry.space_group_name_H-M   'P 1'
#
loop_
_entity.id
_entity.type
_entity.pdbx_description
1 polymer ?
#
loop_
_entity_poly.entity_id
_entity_poly.type
_entity_poly.pdbx_seq_one_letter_code
_entity_poly.pdbx_strand_id
1 'polypeptide(L)'
;MSTGPITKINSLEILGVLEEETPKTLNEIYFELELQGFTVYNLGQTYLDHINKTLVDLERQGKVKGTQKGKKNSLAYILRNN
;
A
#
# COMPACT_ATOMS: atom_id res chain seq x y z
N MET A 1 10.85 -22.98 16.20
CA MET A 1 9.58 -22.31 15.86
C MET A 1 9.60 -22.04 14.37
N SER A 2 8.68 -22.63 13.59
CA SER A 2 8.61 -22.37 12.15
C SER A 2 7.85 -21.07 11.94
N THR A 3 8.55 -20.03 11.48
CA THR A 3 7.92 -18.84 10.93
C THR A 3 7.23 -19.26 9.64
N GLY A 4 5.90 -19.20 9.60
CA GLY A 4 5.16 -19.35 8.35
C GLY A 4 5.72 -18.41 7.28
N PRO A 5 5.59 -18.76 5.98
CA PRO A 5 6.15 -17.95 4.91
C PRO A 5 5.62 -16.52 4.98
N ILE A 6 6.53 -15.53 4.96
CA ILE A 6 6.17 -14.13 4.74
C ILE A 6 5.73 -14.04 3.28
N THR A 7 4.42 -13.96 3.05
CA THR A 7 3.89 -13.62 1.73
C THR A 7 4.35 -12.20 1.41
N LYS A 8 5.24 -12.06 0.44
CA LYS A 8 5.68 -10.74 -0.04
C LYS A 8 4.51 -10.12 -0.81
N ILE A 9 4.04 -8.96 -0.35
CA ILE A 9 3.13 -8.13 -1.14
C ILE A 9 3.88 -7.72 -2.41
N ASN A 10 3.33 -8.00 -3.58
CA ASN A 10 3.84 -7.45 -4.83
C ASN A 10 3.12 -6.14 -5.17
N SER A 11 3.59 -5.51 -6.24
CA SER A 11 3.01 -4.27 -6.74
C SER A 11 1.58 -4.45 -7.25
N LEU A 12 1.17 -5.66 -7.63
CA LEU A 12 -0.16 -5.94 -8.18
C LEU A 12 -1.24 -5.87 -7.09
N GLU A 13 -0.96 -6.35 -5.89
CA GLU A 13 -1.87 -6.33 -4.74
C GLU A 13 -2.13 -4.88 -4.30
N ILE A 14 -1.09 -4.04 -4.26
CA ILE A 14 -1.23 -2.62 -3.94
C ILE A 14 -2.02 -1.88 -5.02
N LEU A 15 -1.78 -2.19 -6.30
CA LEU A 15 -2.53 -1.59 -7.39
C LEU A 15 -4.01 -2.00 -7.34
N GLY A 16 -4.32 -3.27 -7.05
CA GLY A 16 -5.69 -3.76 -6.89
C GLY A 16 -6.45 -3.06 -5.76
N VAL A 17 -5.79 -2.74 -4.66
CA VAL A 17 -6.38 -1.93 -3.57
C VAL A 17 -6.64 -0.47 -3.99
N LEU A 18 -5.87 0.06 -4.93
CA LEU A 18 -6.01 1.42 -5.44
C LEU A 18 -6.98 1.54 -6.65
N GLU A 19 -7.53 0.43 -7.17
CA GLU A 19 -8.43 0.39 -8.34
C GLU A 19 -9.73 1.21 -8.18
N GLU A 20 -10.15 1.52 -6.95
CA GLU A 20 -11.44 2.18 -6.70
C GLU A 20 -11.44 3.72 -6.90
N GLU A 21 -10.50 4.30 -7.64
CA GLU A 21 -10.36 5.75 -7.93
C GLU A 21 -10.37 6.68 -6.70
N THR A 22 -10.26 6.14 -5.49
CA THR A 22 -10.29 6.89 -4.25
C THR A 22 -8.87 7.02 -3.70
N PRO A 23 -8.43 8.23 -3.28
CA PRO A 23 -7.14 8.38 -2.63
C PRO A 23 -7.10 7.63 -1.30
N LYS A 24 -6.21 6.65 -1.17
CA LYS A 24 -6.01 5.84 0.03
C LYS A 24 -4.66 6.16 0.69
N THR A 25 -4.67 6.41 1.98
CA THR A 25 -3.48 6.58 2.82
C THR A 25 -2.77 5.24 3.01
N LEU A 26 -1.52 5.29 3.46
CA LEU A 26 -0.73 4.08 3.74
C LEU A 26 -1.46 3.12 4.70
N ASN A 27 -2.14 3.66 5.70
CA ASN A 27 -2.89 2.88 6.68
C ASN A 27 -4.17 2.26 6.09
N GLU A 28 -4.87 2.99 5.22
CA GLU A 28 -6.04 2.46 4.50
C GLU A 28 -5.62 1.31 3.58
N ILE A 29 -4.51 1.46 2.85
CA ILE A 29 -3.94 0.40 1.99
C ILE A 29 -3.52 -0.82 2.81
N TYR A 30 -2.85 -0.60 3.94
CA TYR A 30 -2.47 -1.66 4.87
C TYR A 30 -3.69 -2.47 5.34
N PHE A 31 -4.74 -1.77 5.77
CA PHE A 31 -5.94 -2.41 6.31
C PHE A 31 -6.69 -3.22 5.25
N GLU A 32 -6.77 -2.72 4.01
CA GLU A 32 -7.42 -3.46 2.92
C GLU A 32 -6.63 -4.71 2.50
N LEU A 33 -5.30 -4.65 2.50
CA LEU A 33 -4.47 -5.82 2.27
C LEU A 33 -4.65 -6.86 3.38
N GLU A 34 -4.76 -6.42 4.63
CA GLU A 34 -5.05 -7.32 5.76
C GLU A 34 -6.44 -7.99 5.60
N LEU A 35 -7.47 -7.25 5.19
CA LEU A 35 -8.81 -7.78 4.92
C LEU A 35 -8.84 -8.80 3.78
N GLN A 36 -7.98 -8.65 2.76
CA GLN A 36 -7.87 -9.60 1.65
C GLN A 36 -7.14 -10.89 2.03
N GLY A 37 -6.75 -11.06 3.30
CA GLY A 37 -6.12 -12.28 3.79
C GLY A 37 -4.61 -12.35 3.49
N PHE A 38 -3.98 -11.22 3.13
CA PHE A 38 -2.53 -11.15 3.15
C PHE A 38 -2.08 -11.19 4.63
N THR A 39 -1.73 -12.40 5.07
CA THR A 39 -1.36 -12.76 6.45
C THR A 39 -0.23 -11.87 7.00
N VAL A 40 -0.57 -10.78 7.71
CA VAL A 40 0.40 -9.86 8.35
C VAL A 40 0.67 -10.26 9.80
N TYR A 41 1.04 -11.51 10.03
CA TYR A 41 1.45 -11.90 11.38
C TYR A 41 2.94 -11.54 11.56
N ASN A 42 3.19 -10.51 12.39
CA ASN A 42 4.46 -10.07 12.99
C ASN A 42 5.27 -8.88 12.43
N LEU A 43 4.77 -8.02 11.54
CA LEU A 43 5.65 -6.98 10.97
C LEU A 43 4.96 -5.61 10.72
N GLY A 44 4.17 -5.10 11.66
CA GLY A 44 3.46 -3.80 11.50
C GLY A 44 4.31 -2.69 10.86
N GLN A 45 5.51 -2.40 11.39
CA GLN A 45 6.38 -1.36 10.83
C GLN A 45 7.08 -1.78 9.53
N THR A 46 7.71 -2.96 9.49
CA THR A 46 8.45 -3.43 8.30
C THR A 46 7.56 -3.60 7.07
N TYR A 47 6.28 -3.93 7.29
CA TYR A 47 5.30 -4.08 6.23
C TYR A 47 4.78 -2.73 5.72
N LEU A 48 4.51 -1.77 6.62
CA LEU A 48 4.23 -0.37 6.23
C LEU A 48 5.39 0.24 5.43
N ASP A 49 6.63 -0.04 5.85
CA ASP A 49 7.83 0.41 5.12
C ASP A 49 7.90 -0.22 3.71
N HIS A 50 7.52 -1.49 3.58
CA HIS A 50 7.48 -2.19 2.28
C HIS A 50 6.37 -1.66 1.36
N ILE A 51 5.17 -1.41 1.90
CA ILE A 51 4.07 -0.78 1.14
C ILE A 51 4.51 0.62 0.69
N ASN A 52 5.09 1.42 1.59
CA ASN A 52 5.52 2.78 1.28
C ASN A 52 6.62 2.79 0.20
N LYS A 53 7.60 1.88 0.30
CA LYS A 53 8.64 1.73 -0.74
C LYS A 53 8.03 1.37 -2.09
N THR A 54 7.07 0.44 -2.10
CA THR A 54 6.41 0.01 -3.34
C THR A 54 5.59 1.14 -3.95
N LEU A 55 4.89 1.94 -3.14
CA LEU A 55 4.14 3.11 -3.59
C LEU A 55 5.06 4.18 -4.20
N VAL A 56 6.22 4.44 -3.60
CA VAL A 56 7.23 5.36 -4.16
C VAL A 56 7.75 4.84 -5.50
N ASP A 57 8.00 3.54 -5.62
CA ASP A 57 8.45 2.95 -6.89
C ASP A 57 7.36 2.97 -7.97
N LEU A 58 6.09 2.79 -7.59
CA LEU A 58 4.94 2.95 -8.49
C LEU A 58 4.73 4.40 -8.92
N GLU A 59 4.97 5.36 -8.02
CA GLU A 59 4.88 6.79 -8.31
C GLU A 59 5.97 7.22 -9.29
N ARG A 60 7.21 6.72 -9.10
CA ARG A 60 8.32 6.90 -10.06
C ARG A 60 8.02 6.32 -11.43
N GLN A 61 7.30 5.21 -11.49
CA GLN A 61 6.82 4.60 -12.74
C GLN A 61 5.63 5.34 -13.36
N GLY A 62 5.08 6.36 -12.68
CA GLY A 62 3.92 7.10 -13.13
C GLY A 62 2.59 6.34 -13.00
N LYS A 63 2.56 5.20 -12.30
CA LYS A 63 1.37 4.35 -12.13
C LYS A 63 0.42 4.86 -11.03
N VAL A 64 0.97 5.51 -10.01
CA VAL A 64 0.21 6.14 -8.93
C VAL A 64 0.68 7.58 -8.73
N LYS A 65 -0.11 8.38 -8.02
CA LYS A 65 0.27 9.73 -7.61
C LYS A 65 0.03 9.92 -6.11
N GLY A 66 1.04 10.39 -5.40
CA GLY A 66 0.90 10.90 -4.05
C GLY A 66 0.17 12.25 -4.06
N THR A 67 -0.86 12.37 -3.24
CA THR A 67 -1.65 13.59 -3.03
C THR A 67 -1.74 13.86 -1.54
N GLN A 68 -1.69 15.13 -1.12
CA GLN A 68 -1.91 15.45 0.29
C GLN A 68 -3.41 15.33 0.61
N LYS A 69 -3.77 14.45 1.54
CA LYS A 69 -5.15 14.25 2.03
C LYS A 69 -5.24 14.85 3.42
N GLY A 70 -5.89 16.02 3.56
CA GLY A 70 -6.21 16.68 4.83
C GLY A 70 -5.29 17.84 5.24
N LYS A 71 -5.58 18.45 6.43
CA LYS A 71 -4.82 19.58 7.03
C LYS A 71 -3.57 19.16 7.82
N LYS A 72 -3.46 17.88 8.16
CA LYS A 72 -2.23 17.24 8.68
C LYS A 72 -1.59 16.55 7.48
N ASN A 73 -0.26 16.55 7.39
CA ASN A 73 0.54 16.05 6.25
C ASN A 73 0.40 14.54 5.96
N SER A 74 -0.82 14.00 5.82
CA SER A 74 -1.06 12.62 5.39
C SER A 74 -1.00 12.53 3.87
N LEU A 75 -0.02 11.79 3.37
CA LEU A 75 0.09 11.45 1.96
C LEU A 75 -0.91 10.32 1.66
N ALA A 76 -1.76 10.52 0.67
CA ALA A 76 -2.66 9.53 0.11
C ALA A 76 -2.25 9.23 -1.33
N TYR A 77 -2.39 7.98 -1.73
CA TYR A 77 -2.03 7.51 -3.05
C TYR A 77 -3.30 7.19 -3.83
N ILE A 78 -3.30 7.52 -5.12
CA ILE A 78 -4.36 7.20 -6.07
C ILE A 78 -3.72 6.64 -7.34
N LEU A 79 -4.41 5.72 -8.01
CA LEU A 79 -4.00 5.30 -9.35
C LEU A 79 -3.95 6.51 -10.29
N ARG A 80 -2.94 6.52 -11.14
CA ARG A 80 -2.90 7.45 -12.26
C ARG A 80 -3.67 6.78 -13.39
N ASN A 81 -4.91 7.23 -13.63
CA ASN A 81 -5.61 6.84 -14.85
C ASN A 81 -4.77 7.30 -16.05
N ASN A 82 -4.48 6.35 -16.93
CA ASN A 82 -3.68 6.54 -18.13
C ASN A 82 -4.45 7.42 -19.13
#